data_AF-A0A061FK91-F1
#
_entry.id   AF-A0A061FK91-F1
#
_cell.length_a   1.000
_cell.length_b   1.000
_cell.length_c   1.000
_cell.angle_alpha   90.00
_cell.angle_beta   90.00
_cell.angle_gamma   90.00
#
_symmetry.space_group_name_H-M   'P 1'
#
loop_
_entity.id
_entity.type
_entity.pdbx_description
1 polymer ?
#
loop_
_entity_poly.entity_id
_entity_poly.type
_entity_poly.pdbx_seq_one_letter_code
_entity_poly.pdbx_strand_id
1 'polypeptide(L)'
;MKFNIDGLAKGCLGPTGIGGIIRNESGEVKINFSKPIGMDDSSQVEIMAVKEVILIFFTSKWKESHLLIIESDASNVVNWVNNGSQVPWRLRKWVILIKRIKEQLGPWEIKHVPRETNQEANTLAKNAMSLGQSTFCVF
;
A
#
# COMPACT_ATOMS: atom_id res chain seq x y z
N MET A 1 -3.58 12.07 -7.00
CA MET A 1 -3.42 11.73 -5.57
C MET A 1 -2.22 10.80 -5.42
N LYS A 2 -1.28 11.16 -4.55
CA LYS A 2 -0.06 10.38 -4.29
C LYS A 2 -0.18 9.64 -2.96
N PHE A 3 0.19 8.36 -2.95
CA PHE A 3 0.06 7.47 -1.82
C PHE A 3 1.42 6.85 -1.51
N ASN A 4 1.98 7.15 -0.35
CA ASN A 4 3.15 6.45 0.18
C ASN A 4 2.65 5.32 1.09
N ILE A 5 3.10 4.09 0.82
CA ILE A 5 2.67 2.90 1.55
C ILE A 5 3.85 2.10 2.05
N ASP A 6 3.65 1.38 3.16
CA ASP A 6 4.61 0.39 3.65
C ASP A 6 3.88 -0.76 4.33
N GLY A 7 4.48 -1.95 4.25
CA GLY A 7 4.02 -3.16 4.91
C GLY A 7 5.13 -3.73 5.79
N LEU A 8 4.84 -3.92 7.08
CA LEU A 8 5.81 -4.45 8.02
C LEU A 8 5.37 -5.79 8.61
N ALA A 9 6.32 -6.73 8.69
CA ALA A 9 6.16 -8.00 9.37
C ALA A 9 7.30 -8.23 10.36
N LYS A 10 6.97 -8.74 11.56
CA LYS A 10 7.97 -9.13 12.56
C LYS A 10 8.39 -10.58 12.38
N GLY A 11 9.60 -10.81 11.86
CA GLY A 11 10.11 -12.16 11.59
C GLY A 11 9.46 -12.80 10.35
N CYS A 12 9.61 -14.12 10.18
CA CYS A 12 9.08 -14.83 9.00
C CYS A 12 7.55 -14.99 9.01
N LEU A 13 6.95 -15.22 10.19
CA LEU A 13 5.51 -15.38 10.40
C LEU A 13 5.17 -14.76 11.76
N GLY A 14 5.08 -13.44 11.81
CA GLY A 14 4.75 -12.74 13.06
C GLY A 14 3.78 -11.60 12.83
N PRO A 15 3.51 -10.78 13.86
CA PRO A 15 2.61 -9.65 13.76
C PRO A 15 2.95 -8.76 12.57
N THR A 16 1.92 -8.34 11.86
CA THR A 16 2.03 -7.53 10.66
C THR A 16 1.13 -6.30 10.74
N GLY A 17 1.59 -5.23 10.11
CA GLY A 17 0.88 -3.97 10.00
C GLY A 17 1.16 -3.32 8.67
N ILE A 18 0.13 -2.69 8.10
CA ILE A 18 0.28 -1.82 6.94
C ILE A 18 0.09 -0.37 7.38
N GLY A 19 0.79 0.52 6.70
CA GLY A 19 0.69 1.96 6.89
C GLY A 19 0.67 2.67 5.56
N GLY A 20 0.01 3.82 5.52
CA GLY A 20 0.10 4.67 4.35
C GLY A 20 -0.44 6.06 4.56
N ILE A 21 0.01 6.97 3.70
CA ILE A 21 -0.33 8.38 3.73
C ILE A 21 -0.66 8.86 2.32
N ILE A 22 -1.75 9.63 2.22
CA ILE A 22 -2.24 10.20 0.97
C ILE A 22 -1.98 11.69 0.98
N ARG A 23 -1.36 12.18 -0.09
CA ARG A 23 -1.12 13.60 -0.31
C ARG A 23 -1.73 14.07 -1.63
N ASN A 24 -2.24 15.30 -1.63
CA ASN A 24 -2.62 16.00 -2.87
C ASN A 24 -1.39 16.60 -3.55
N GLU A 25 -1.61 17.32 -4.65
CA GLU A 25 -0.56 17.94 -5.46
C GLU A 25 0.19 19.05 -4.72
N SER A 26 -0.45 19.69 -3.74
CA SER A 26 0.16 20.69 -2.86
C SER A 26 0.95 20.06 -1.71
N GLY A 27 1.02 18.73 -1.62
CA GLY A 27 1.71 17.99 -0.55
C GLY A 27 0.91 17.86 0.75
N GLU A 28 -0.31 18.38 0.79
CA GLU A 28 -1.18 18.32 1.96
C GLU A 28 -1.66 16.88 2.19
N VAL A 29 -1.58 16.44 3.44
CA VAL A 29 -2.12 15.14 3.85
C VAL A 29 -3.64 15.19 3.76
N LYS A 30 -4.24 14.22 3.08
CA LYS A 30 -5.70 14.04 3.02
C LYS A 30 -6.17 12.82 3.77
N ILE A 31 -5.37 11.77 3.83
CA ILE A 31 -5.63 10.60 4.67
C ILE A 31 -4.32 10.06 5.20
N ASN A 32 -4.34 9.51 6.41
CA ASN A 32 -3.37 8.52 6.83
C ASN A 32 -4.08 7.29 7.40
N PHE A 33 -3.45 6.13 7.29
CA PHE A 33 -3.96 4.91 7.87
C PHE A 33 -2.84 4.06 8.44
N SER A 34 -3.19 3.30 9.47
CA SER A 34 -2.36 2.31 10.15
C SER A 34 -3.29 1.15 10.47
N LYS A 35 -3.02 -0.05 9.96
CA LYS A 35 -3.93 -1.19 10.09
C LYS A 35 -3.17 -2.49 10.40
N PRO A 36 -3.39 -3.12 11.57
CA PRO A 36 -2.89 -4.47 11.82
C PRO A 36 -3.55 -5.45 10.85
N ILE A 37 -2.76 -6.35 10.27
CA ILE A 37 -3.22 -7.35 9.30
C ILE A 37 -3.32 -8.75 9.91
N GLY A 38 -2.60 -9.01 11.01
CA GLY A 38 -2.54 -10.32 11.67
C GLY A 38 -1.14 -10.91 11.58
N MET A 39 -1.03 -12.19 11.23
CA MET A 39 0.26 -12.86 11.04
C MET A 39 0.49 -13.20 9.57
N ASP A 40 1.61 -12.72 9.04
CA ASP A 40 1.97 -12.86 7.63
C ASP A 40 3.47 -12.62 7.42
N ASP A 41 3.93 -12.76 6.18
CA ASP A 41 5.30 -12.40 5.78
C ASP A 41 5.41 -11.02 5.13
N SER A 42 6.64 -10.51 5.05
CA SER A 42 6.94 -9.17 4.53
C SER A 42 6.45 -8.94 3.10
N SER A 43 6.55 -9.93 2.22
CA SER A 43 6.12 -9.74 0.82
C SER A 43 4.60 -9.69 0.69
N GLN A 44 3.88 -10.41 1.56
CA GLN A 44 2.43 -10.43 1.54
C GLN A 44 1.86 -9.14 2.12
N VAL A 45 2.39 -8.64 3.24
CA VAL A 45 1.91 -7.40 3.88
C VAL A 45 2.10 -6.17 2.98
N GLU A 46 3.18 -6.11 2.20
CA GLU A 46 3.43 -5.03 1.23
C GLU A 46 2.40 -5.03 0.09
N ILE A 47 2.09 -6.21 -0.46
CA ILE A 47 1.01 -6.35 -1.45
C ILE A 47 -0.35 -5.99 -0.85
N MET A 48 -0.58 -6.31 0.43
CA MET A 48 -1.80 -5.93 1.13
C MET A 48 -1.90 -4.42 1.33
N ALA A 49 -0.79 -3.71 1.54
CA ALA A 49 -0.76 -2.25 1.57
C ALA A 49 -1.18 -1.64 0.22
N VAL A 50 -0.70 -2.20 -0.90
CA VAL A 50 -1.14 -1.81 -2.25
C VAL A 50 -2.65 -2.02 -2.42
N LYS A 51 -3.16 -3.19 -2.04
CA LYS A 51 -4.59 -3.51 -2.12
C LYS A 51 -5.43 -2.53 -1.30
N GLU A 52 -5.02 -2.24 -0.06
CA GLU A 52 -5.75 -1.33 0.83
C GLU A 52 -5.86 0.07 0.21
N VAL A 53 -4.76 0.60 -0.34
CA VAL A 53 -4.75 1.91 -0.99
C VAL A 53 -5.66 1.96 -2.22
N ILE A 54 -5.62 0.92 -3.05
CA ILE A 54 -6.49 0.81 -4.21
C ILE A 54 -7.96 0.88 -3.78
N LEU A 55 -8.34 0.19 -2.70
CA LEU A 55 -9.70 0.23 -2.16
C LEU A 55 -10.07 1.61 -1.61
N ILE A 56 -9.19 2.22 -0.82
CA ILE A 56 -9.40 3.57 -0.28
C ILE A 56 -9.63 4.55 -1.43
N PHE A 57 -8.77 4.53 -2.45
CA PHE A 57 -8.89 5.41 -3.61
C PHE A 57 -10.19 5.15 -4.39
N PHE A 58 -10.53 3.88 -4.65
CA PHE A 58 -11.74 3.50 -5.37
C PHE A 58 -13.03 3.97 -4.68
N THR A 59 -13.05 3.99 -3.35
CA THR A 59 -14.18 4.50 -2.55
C THR A 59 -14.16 6.01 -2.31
N SER A 60 -13.11 6.71 -2.74
CA SER A 60 -12.94 8.14 -2.51
C SER A 60 -13.57 8.99 -3.61
N LYS A 61 -13.86 10.25 -3.28
CA LYS A 61 -14.27 11.27 -4.27
C LYS A 61 -13.20 11.59 -5.32
N TRP A 62 -11.95 11.16 -5.12
CA TRP A 62 -10.84 11.43 -6.03
C TRP A 62 -10.79 10.49 -7.23
N LYS A 63 -11.48 9.34 -7.15
CA LYS A 63 -11.51 8.34 -8.23
C LYS A 63 -11.83 8.95 -9.60
N GLU A 64 -12.81 9.84 -9.65
CA GLU A 64 -13.33 10.41 -10.90
C GLU A 64 -12.51 11.61 -11.40
N SER A 65 -11.61 12.17 -10.58
CA SER A 65 -10.97 13.47 -10.85
C SER A 65 -9.44 13.47 -10.80
N HIS A 66 -8.81 12.43 -10.22
CA HIS A 66 -7.37 12.41 -10.01
C HIS A 66 -6.75 11.09 -10.47
N LEU A 67 -5.49 11.14 -10.90
CA LEU A 67 -4.68 9.94 -11.10
C LEU A 67 -4.25 9.34 -9.75
N LEU A 68 -4.33 8.02 -9.61
CA LEU A 68 -3.73 7.30 -8.49
C LEU A 68 -2.24 7.05 -8.76
N ILE A 69 -1.38 7.54 -7.87
CA ILE A 69 0.07 7.25 -7.87
C ILE A 69 0.42 6.60 -6.53
N ILE A 70 0.90 5.36 -6.56
CA ILE A 70 1.38 4.62 -5.40
C ILE A 70 2.91 4.64 -5.38
N GLU A 71 3.50 4.93 -4.24
CA GLU A 71 4.94 4.93 -3.98
C GLU A 71 5.24 3.92 -2.87
N SER A 72 6.14 2.98 -3.13
CA SER A 72 6.57 1.93 -2.19
C SER A 72 8.08 1.70 -2.31
N ASP A 73 8.74 1.37 -1.22
CA ASP A 73 10.16 0.96 -1.18
C ASP A 73 10.36 -0.55 -1.43
N ALA A 74 9.28 -1.32 -1.56
CA ALA A 74 9.32 -2.73 -1.94
C ALA A 74 9.47 -2.92 -3.46
N SER A 75 10.70 -2.82 -3.97
CA SER A 75 11.01 -2.93 -5.42
C SER A 75 10.46 -4.21 -6.08
N ASN A 76 10.46 -5.34 -5.36
CA ASN A 76 9.85 -6.59 -5.79
C ASN A 76 8.33 -6.45 -6.02
N VAL A 77 7.61 -5.82 -5.10
CA VAL A 77 6.16 -5.59 -5.22
C VAL A 77 5.84 -4.64 -6.36
N VAL A 78 6.60 -3.56 -6.50
CA VAL A 78 6.48 -2.63 -7.65
C VAL A 78 6.66 -3.40 -8.96
N ASN A 79 7.67 -4.26 -9.05
CA ASN A 79 7.92 -5.08 -10.24
C ASN A 79 6.78 -6.10 -10.50
N TRP A 80 6.29 -6.78 -9.47
CA TRP A 80 5.19 -7.74 -9.59
C TRP A 80 3.89 -7.09 -10.07
N VAL A 81 3.58 -5.89 -9.58
CA VAL A 81 2.37 -5.16 -9.96
C VAL A 81 2.48 -4.63 -11.39
N ASN A 82 3.62 -4.08 -11.78
CA ASN A 82 3.83 -3.52 -13.12
C ASN A 82 3.96 -4.61 -14.20
N ASN A 83 4.81 -5.62 -13.97
CA ASN A 83 5.20 -6.59 -15.00
C ASN A 83 4.52 -7.95 -14.83
N GLY A 84 4.10 -8.32 -13.62
CA GLY A 84 3.48 -9.63 -13.34
C GLY A 84 4.39 -10.84 -13.52
N SER A 85 5.68 -10.65 -13.79
CA SER A 85 6.67 -11.72 -13.91
C SER A 85 7.23 -12.10 -12.53
N GLN A 86 7.67 -13.35 -12.39
CA GLN A 86 8.35 -13.86 -11.18
C GLN A 86 7.56 -13.69 -9.87
N VAL A 87 6.23 -13.59 -9.95
CA VAL A 87 5.37 -13.51 -8.76
C VAL A 87 5.37 -14.87 -8.05
N PRO A 88 5.76 -14.93 -6.76
CA PRO A 88 5.67 -16.15 -5.96
C PRO A 88 4.24 -16.72 -6.00
N TRP A 89 4.11 -18.04 -6.13
CA TRP A 89 2.81 -18.71 -6.33
C TRP A 89 1.75 -18.29 -5.28
N ARG A 90 2.16 -18.15 -4.01
CA ARG A 90 1.31 -17.74 -2.89
C ARG A 90 0.74 -16.32 -3.01
N LEU A 91 1.43 -15.44 -3.73
CA LEU A 91 1.05 -14.02 -3.92
C LEU A 91 0.28 -13.78 -5.23
N ARG A 92 0.23 -14.78 -6.14
CA ARG A 92 -0.43 -14.64 -7.45
C ARG A 92 -1.89 -14.22 -7.35
N LYS A 93 -2.63 -14.75 -6.36
CA LYS A 93 -4.04 -14.38 -6.13
C LYS A 93 -4.22 -12.87 -5.94
N TRP A 94 -3.29 -12.24 -5.23
CA TRP A 94 -3.34 -10.81 -4.93
C TRP A 94 -2.95 -9.97 -6.13
N VAL A 95 -1.90 -10.37 -6.85
CA VAL A 95 -1.49 -9.66 -8.09
C VAL A 95 -2.58 -9.73 -9.15
N ILE A 96 -3.23 -10.89 -9.32
CA ILE A 96 -4.38 -11.03 -10.23
C ILE A 96 -5.54 -10.12 -9.82
N LEU A 97 -5.85 -10.05 -8.52
CA LEU A 97 -6.88 -9.14 -8.01
C LEU A 97 -6.54 -7.68 -8.30
N ILE A 98 -5.30 -7.25 -8.02
CA ILE A 98 -4.84 -5.89 -8.28
C ILE A 98 -4.94 -5.55 -9.78
N LYS A 99 -4.58 -6.49 -10.67
CA LYS A 99 -4.72 -6.30 -12.12
C LYS A 99 -6.18 -6.13 -12.56
N ARG A 100 -7.10 -6.94 -12.03
CA ARG A 100 -8.54 -6.78 -12.31
C ARG A 100 -9.08 -5.44 -11.83
N ILE A 101 -8.65 -4.99 -10.65
CA ILE A 101 -9.08 -3.69 -10.13
C ILE A 101 -8.48 -2.55 -10.96
N LYS A 102 -7.23 -2.70 -11.45
CA LYS A 102 -6.59 -1.75 -12.38
C LYS A 102 -7.41 -1.53 -13.65
N GLU A 103 -7.96 -2.60 -14.22
CA GLU A 103 -8.83 -2.52 -15.41
C GLU A 103 -10.13 -1.72 -15.14
N GLN A 104 -10.63 -1.72 -13.91
CA GLN A 104 -11.86 -1.01 -13.51
C GLN A 104 -11.63 0.43 -13.04
N LEU A 105 -10.46 0.72 -12.48
CA LEU A 105 -10.11 2.04 -11.92
C LEU A 105 -9.68 3.06 -12.98
N GLY A 106 -9.29 2.59 -14.17
CA GLY A 106 -8.63 3.42 -15.16
C GLY A 106 -7.11 3.52 -14.91
N PRO A 107 -6.43 4.48 -15.54
CA PRO A 107 -4.99 4.59 -15.44
C PRO A 107 -4.55 4.88 -13.99
N TRP A 108 -3.51 4.19 -13.55
CA TRP A 108 -2.81 4.46 -12.29
C TRP A 108 -1.39 3.92 -12.35
N GLU A 109 -0.53 4.47 -11.49
CA GLU A 109 0.91 4.19 -11.48
C GLU A 109 1.36 3.66 -10.12
N ILE A 110 2.31 2.71 -10.13
CA ILE A 110 3.10 2.35 -8.95
C ILE A 110 4.59 2.57 -9.24
N LYS A 111 5.26 3.26 -8.33
CA LYS A 111 6.66 3.65 -8.44
C LYS A 111 7.45 3.18 -7.22
N HIS A 112 8.68 2.78 -7.49
CA HIS A 112 9.63 2.51 -6.43
C HIS A 112 10.22 3.82 -5.91
N VAL A 113 10.33 3.96 -4.58
CA VAL A 113 10.98 5.09 -3.92
C VAL A 113 12.02 4.59 -2.90
N PRO A 114 13.10 5.34 -2.63
CA PRO A 114 14.05 4.98 -1.58
C PRO A 114 13.37 4.97 -0.20
N ARG A 115 13.77 4.04 0.66
CA ARG A 115 13.21 3.86 2.01
C ARG A 115 13.33 5.12 2.88
N GLU A 116 14.38 5.90 2.67
CA GLU A 116 14.64 7.17 3.36
C GLU A 116 13.55 8.21 3.09
N THR A 117 12.85 8.08 1.96
CA THR A 117 11.75 8.95 1.56
C THR A 117 10.37 8.39 1.94
N ASN A 118 10.31 7.17 2.49
CA ASN A 118 9.07 6.46 2.85
C ASN A 118 8.89 6.30 4.39
N GLN A 119 9.58 7.13 5.18
CA GLN A 119 9.64 6.97 6.64
C GLN A 119 8.29 7.08 7.36
N GLU A 120 7.40 7.94 6.87
CA GLU A 120 6.07 8.13 7.48
C GLU A 120 5.20 6.89 7.34
N ALA A 121 5.12 6.29 6.14
CA ALA A 121 4.37 5.07 5.91
C ALA A 121 4.93 3.91 6.75
N ASN A 122 6.26 3.79 6.83
CA ASN A 122 6.94 2.81 7.69
C ASN A 122 6.66 3.03 9.18
N THR A 123 6.53 4.27 9.64
CA THR A 123 6.14 4.56 11.02
C THR A 123 4.69 4.15 11.28
N LEU A 124 3.78 4.40 10.33
CA LEU A 124 2.39 3.95 10.42
C LEU A 124 2.30 2.41 10.44
N ALA A 125 3.05 1.71 9.59
CA ALA A 125 3.10 0.25 9.57
C ALA A 125 3.64 -0.34 10.89
N LYS A 126 4.67 0.29 11.47
CA LYS A 126 5.19 -0.06 12.81
C LYS A 126 4.15 0.12 13.90
N ASN A 127 3.43 1.24 13.89
CA ASN A 127 2.39 1.52 14.87
C ASN A 127 1.24 0.51 14.76
N ALA A 128 0.82 0.17 13.55
CA ALA A 128 -0.18 -0.86 13.30
C ALA A 128 0.22 -2.20 13.93
N MET A 129 1.47 -2.62 13.69
CA MET A 129 2.01 -3.88 14.16
C MET A 129 2.20 -3.91 15.69
N SER A 130 2.58 -2.80 16.32
CA SER A 130 2.88 -2.74 17.76
C SER A 130 1.66 -2.50 18.64
N LEU A 131 0.74 -1.63 18.22
CA LEU A 131 -0.41 -1.21 19.02
C LEU A 131 -1.61 -2.13 18.83
N GLY A 132 -1.66 -2.90 17.74
CA GLY A 132 -2.79 -3.76 17.40
C GLY A 132 -4.10 -2.99 17.18
N GLN A 133 -4.03 -1.67 16.99
CA GLN A 133 -5.18 -0.80 16.76
C GLN A 133 -5.12 -0.21 15.35
N SER A 134 -6.25 -0.23 14.66
CA SER A 134 -6.41 0.46 13.39
C SER A 134 -6.64 1.94 13.62
N THR A 135 -5.94 2.80 12.88
CA THR A 135 -6.27 4.22 12.76
C THR A 135 -6.50 4.57 11.29
N PHE A 136 -7.47 5.45 11.05
CA PHE A 136 -7.80 5.97 9.74
C PHE A 136 -8.29 7.41 9.92
N CYS A 137 -7.45 8.38 9.56
CA CYS A 137 -7.76 9.80 9.70
C CYS A 137 -7.95 10.42 8.32
N VAL A 138 -9.00 11.23 8.16
CA VAL A 138 -9.30 12.00 6.95
C VAL A 138 -9.19 13.49 7.28
N PHE A 139 -8.54 14.26 6.41
CA PHE A 139 -8.25 15.68 6.56
C PHE A 139 -8.84 16.50 5.41
#